data_AF-A0AA38FZZ5-F1
#
_entry.id   AF-A0AA38FZZ5-F1
#
_cell.length_a   1.000
_cell.length_b   1.000
_cell.length_c   1.000
_cell.angle_alpha   90.00
_cell.angle_beta   90.00
_cell.angle_gamma   90.00
#
_symmetry.space_group_name_H-M   'P 1'
#
loop_
_entity.id
_entity.type
_entity.pdbx_description
1 polymer ?
#
loop_
_entity_poly.entity_id
_entity_poly.type
_entity_poly.pdbx_seq_one_letter_code
_entity_poly.pdbx_strand_id
1 'polypeptide(L)'
;GKTSLLLQFAYNCARDTSATVVFLCRRNSFDKSLLFLPQDVDPSSEIFERVHMKYLEDDEGIRKYFAAFHMHKDFPRAVILDDFCEFFDEGKCREKYAQPRGCDVAMVRTLALCCDAINHANEKLPFTESCKLLISDTHAGDTPRLLYIYQRWLPYILTIK
;
A
#
# COMPACT_ATOMS: atom_id res chain seq x y z
N GLY A 1 3.61 -8.13 14.12
CA GLY A 1 3.50 -9.25 13.15
C GLY A 1 3.32 -8.74 11.73
N LYS A 2 2.17 -8.14 11.40
CA LYS A 2 1.82 -7.64 10.05
C LYS A 2 2.87 -6.70 9.44
N THR A 3 3.15 -5.56 10.09
CA THR A 3 4.09 -4.56 9.55
C THR A 3 5.50 -5.14 9.36
N SER A 4 5.95 -6.03 10.24
CA SER A 4 7.21 -6.77 10.06
C SER A 4 7.20 -7.68 8.81
N LEU A 5 6.08 -8.35 8.52
CA LEU A 5 5.93 -9.17 7.31
C LEU A 5 5.96 -8.31 6.04
N LEU A 6 5.31 -7.14 6.06
CA LEU A 6 5.31 -6.21 4.95
C LEU A 6 6.71 -5.62 4.72
N LEU A 7 7.43 -5.31 5.79
CA LEU A 7 8.82 -4.87 5.70
C LEU A 7 9.71 -5.98 5.12
N GLN A 8 9.49 -7.23 5.52
CA GLN A 8 10.20 -8.38 4.95
C GLN A 8 9.89 -8.58 3.47
N PHE A 9 8.63 -8.39 3.06
CA PHE A 9 8.25 -8.38 1.65
C PHE A 9 8.95 -7.25 0.88
N ALA A 10 9.00 -6.05 1.45
CA ALA A 10 9.67 -4.90 0.86
C ALA A 10 11.17 -5.17 0.65
N TYR A 11 11.84 -5.69 1.68
CA TYR A 11 13.25 -6.07 1.64
C TYR A 11 13.53 -7.10 0.55
N ASN A 12 12.73 -8.18 0.48
CA ASN A 12 12.92 -9.21 -0.54
C ASN A 12 12.74 -8.64 -1.97
N CYS A 13 11.75 -7.77 -2.18
CA CYS A 13 11.56 -7.11 -3.48
C CYS A 13 12.74 -6.20 -3.87
N ALA A 14 13.30 -5.49 -2.89
CA ALA A 14 14.46 -4.60 -3.07
C ALA A 14 15.78 -5.37 -3.22
N ARG A 15 15.87 -6.59 -2.68
CA ARG A 15 17.02 -7.48 -2.83
C ARG A 15 17.06 -8.13 -4.21
N ASP A 16 15.91 -8.61 -4.68
CA ASP A 16 15.81 -9.36 -5.93
C ASP A 16 15.94 -8.47 -7.19
N THR A 17 15.90 -7.15 -7.02
CA THR A 17 15.98 -6.17 -8.12
C THR A 17 16.84 -4.96 -7.73
N SER A 18 17.30 -4.18 -8.71
CA SER A 18 17.91 -2.87 -8.45
C SER A 18 16.87 -1.75 -8.31
N ALA A 19 15.58 -2.05 -8.44
CA ALA A 19 14.50 -1.07 -8.41
C ALA A 19 14.05 -0.77 -6.98
N THR A 20 13.53 0.44 -6.79
CA THR A 20 13.06 0.91 -5.48
C THR A 20 11.73 0.25 -5.10
N VAL A 21 11.50 0.07 -3.80
CA VAL A 21 10.21 -0.30 -3.23
C VAL A 21 9.68 0.86 -2.41
N VAL A 22 8.40 1.19 -2.53
CA VAL A 22 7.79 2.29 -1.78
C VAL A 22 6.84 1.73 -0.73
N PHE A 23 7.07 2.13 0.51
CA PHE A 23 6.24 1.76 1.66
C PHE A 23 5.45 2.99 2.12
N LEU A 24 4.14 2.97 1.90
CA LEU A 24 3.20 4.02 2.28
C LEU A 24 2.52 3.64 3.59
N CYS A 25 2.68 4.45 4.62
CA CYS A 25 2.13 4.17 5.95
C CYS A 25 1.77 5.44 6.71
N ARG A 26 1.05 5.29 7.82
CA ARG A 26 0.86 6.37 8.79
C ARG A 26 2.03 6.41 9.75
N ARG A 27 2.55 7.61 10.01
CA ARG A 27 3.67 7.83 10.95
C ARG A 27 3.38 7.22 12.33
N ASN A 28 2.17 7.48 12.85
CA ASN A 28 1.76 7.02 14.17
C ASN A 28 1.59 5.48 14.29
N SER A 29 1.29 4.78 13.19
CA SER A 29 1.17 3.32 13.20
C SER A 29 2.57 2.68 13.13
N PHE A 30 3.42 3.23 12.27
CA PHE A 30 4.79 2.75 12.09
C PHE A 30 5.64 2.89 13.35
N ASP A 31 5.63 4.07 13.99
CA ASP A 31 6.41 4.34 15.21
C ASP A 31 5.97 3.48 16.42
N LYS A 32 4.71 3.03 16.43
CA LYS A 32 4.18 2.13 17.47
C LYS A 32 4.45 0.66 17.20
N SER A 33 4.71 0.31 15.93
CA SER A 33 5.04 -1.06 15.57
C SER A 33 6.50 -1.33 15.96
N LEU A 34 6.73 -2.31 16.85
CA LEU A 34 8.07 -2.82 17.06
C LEU A 34 8.53 -3.46 15.74
N LEU A 35 9.37 -2.73 15.00
CA LEU A 35 9.95 -3.19 13.75
C LEU A 35 10.98 -4.26 14.08
N PHE A 36 10.51 -5.51 14.14
CA PHE A 36 11.40 -6.65 14.15
C PHE A 36 11.98 -6.79 12.74
N LEU A 37 13.25 -6.45 12.60
CA LEU A 37 14.04 -6.91 11.47
C LEU A 37 14.12 -8.44 11.55
N PRO A 38 14.02 -9.15 10.42
CA PRO A 38 14.25 -10.58 10.39
C PRO A 38 15.64 -10.90 10.96
N GLN A 39 15.78 -12.04 11.62
CA GLN A 39 16.98 -12.41 12.40
C GLN A 39 18.31 -12.41 11.60
N ASP A 40 18.24 -12.39 10.26
CA ASP A 40 19.39 -12.46 9.35
C ASP A 40 19.58 -11.21 8.48
N VAL A 41 18.89 -10.10 8.78
CA VAL A 41 18.98 -8.87 7.99
C VAL A 41 19.90 -7.86 8.68
N ASP A 42 21.00 -7.53 8.02
CA ASP A 42 21.90 -6.46 8.43
C ASP A 42 21.18 -5.09 8.27
N PRO A 43 20.94 -4.33 9.36
CA PRO A 43 20.32 -3.02 9.31
C PRO A 43 21.10 -2.00 8.46
N SER A 44 22.39 -2.23 8.25
CA SER A 44 23.27 -1.39 7.43
C SER A 44 23.33 -1.80 5.95
N SER A 45 22.51 -2.78 5.54
CA SER A 45 22.45 -3.21 4.15
C SER A 45 21.99 -2.08 3.22
N GLU A 46 22.72 -1.88 2.13
CA GLU A 46 22.37 -0.97 1.02
C GLU A 46 20.98 -1.28 0.42
N ILE A 47 20.42 -2.47 0.67
CA ILE A 47 19.08 -2.85 0.25
C ILE A 47 18.02 -1.93 0.89
N PHE A 48 18.22 -1.50 2.13
CA PHE A 48 17.28 -0.59 2.80
C PHE A 48 17.25 0.80 2.16
N GLU A 49 18.35 1.24 1.53
CA GLU A 49 18.36 2.51 0.79
C GLU A 49 17.39 2.49 -0.40
N ARG A 50 17.05 1.30 -0.90
CA ARG A 50 16.05 1.09 -1.96
C ARG A 50 14.62 0.95 -1.44
N VAL A 51 14.42 0.89 -0.13
CA VAL A 51 13.09 0.84 0.51
C VAL A 51 12.72 2.25 0.99
N HIS A 52 11.91 2.95 0.19
CA HIS A 52 11.51 4.32 0.48
C HIS A 52 10.23 4.34 1.29
N MET A 53 10.32 4.75 2.55
CA MET A 53 9.14 4.97 3.39
C MET A 53 8.58 6.37 3.16
N LYS A 54 7.28 6.47 2.89
CA LYS A 54 6.56 7.75 2.81
C LYS A 54 5.38 7.74 3.76
N TYR A 55 5.33 8.76 4.61
CA TYR A 55 4.25 8.93 5.56
C TYR A 55 3.10 9.71 4.93
N LEU A 56 1.90 9.16 5.01
CA LEU A 56 0.67 9.78 4.53
C LEU A 56 -0.28 9.97 5.71
N GLU A 57 -1.07 11.04 5.67
CA GLU A 57 -2.02 11.37 6.73
C GLU A 57 -3.41 10.74 6.47
N ASP A 58 -3.91 10.87 5.24
CA ASP A 58 -5.26 10.45 4.86
C ASP A 58 -5.35 9.96 3.39
N ASP A 59 -6.57 9.64 2.95
CA ASP A 59 -6.86 9.15 1.59
C ASP A 59 -6.42 10.14 0.50
N GLU A 60 -6.34 11.43 0.79
CA GLU A 60 -5.87 12.43 -0.17
C GLU A 60 -4.38 12.27 -0.44
N GLY A 61 -3.59 11.93 0.57
CA GLY A 61 -2.18 11.58 0.42
C GLY A 61 -1.99 10.40 -0.54
N ILE A 62 -2.80 9.35 -0.39
CA ILE A 62 -2.78 8.18 -1.30
C ILE A 62 -3.11 8.64 -2.72
N ARG A 63 -4.22 9.37 -2.89
CA ARG A 63 -4.66 9.84 -4.22
C ARG A 63 -3.61 10.72 -4.90
N LYS A 64 -2.97 11.64 -4.18
CA LYS A 64 -1.89 12.49 -4.72
C LYS A 64 -0.69 11.66 -5.18
N TYR A 65 -0.28 10.68 -4.37
CA TYR A 65 0.85 9.82 -4.71
C TYR A 65 0.58 9.01 -6.00
N PHE A 66 -0.56 8.32 -6.08
CA PHE A 66 -0.88 7.51 -7.27
C PHE A 66 -1.22 8.34 -8.51
N ALA A 67 -1.85 9.52 -8.36
CA ALA A 67 -2.09 10.43 -9.49
C ALA A 67 -0.79 10.91 -10.17
N ALA A 68 0.33 10.94 -9.43
CA ALA A 68 1.63 11.33 -9.97
C ALA A 68 2.28 10.26 -10.86
N PHE A 69 1.77 9.02 -10.90
CA PHE A 69 2.36 7.92 -11.69
C PHE A 69 2.44 8.28 -13.18
N HIS A 70 1.46 9.01 -13.71
CA HIS A 70 1.47 9.44 -15.11
C HIS A 70 2.60 10.41 -15.48
N MET A 71 3.26 11.02 -14.47
CA MET A 71 4.38 11.94 -14.66
C MET A 71 5.74 11.25 -14.45
N HIS A 72 5.77 10.02 -13.94
CA HIS A 72 7.00 9.31 -13.64
C HIS A 72 7.55 8.57 -14.87
N LYS A 73 8.88 8.58 -15.00
CA LYS A 73 9.60 7.80 -16.03
C LYS A 73 10.05 6.44 -15.50
N ASP A 74 10.39 6.42 -14.21
CA ASP A 74 10.81 5.24 -13.49
C ASP A 74 9.72 4.85 -12.48
N PHE A 75 9.46 3.56 -12.36
CA PHE A 75 8.42 3.02 -11.48
C PHE A 75 9.04 2.11 -10.43
N PRO A 76 8.49 2.09 -9.20
CA PRO A 76 8.99 1.19 -8.17
C PRO A 76 8.63 -0.27 -8.51
N ARG A 77 9.42 -1.21 -7.97
CA ARG A 77 9.12 -2.64 -8.07
C ARG A 77 7.82 -3.02 -7.35
N ALA A 78 7.55 -2.34 -6.23
CA ALA A 78 6.31 -2.50 -5.50
C ALA A 78 5.94 -1.21 -4.75
N VAL A 79 4.64 -0.99 -4.62
CA VAL A 79 4.03 -0.04 -3.68
C VAL A 79 3.26 -0.82 -2.63
N ILE A 80 3.61 -0.60 -1.37
CA ILE A 80 3.00 -1.26 -0.21
C ILE A 80 2.19 -0.19 0.54
N LEU A 81 0.91 -0.43 0.76
CA LEU A 81 0.02 0.40 1.57
C LEU A 81 -0.29 -0.34 2.87
N ASP A 82 0.22 0.17 3.98
CA ASP A 82 0.00 -0.41 5.30
C ASP A 82 -1.21 0.23 6.00
N ASP A 83 -2.13 -0.60 6.51
CA ASP A 83 -3.37 -0.18 7.19
C ASP A 83 -4.25 0.73 6.32
N PHE A 84 -4.60 0.26 5.12
CA PHE A 84 -5.34 1.04 4.12
C PHE A 84 -6.66 1.64 4.65
N CYS A 85 -7.42 0.88 5.43
CA CYS A 85 -8.71 1.35 5.97
C CYS A 85 -8.54 2.54 6.91
N GLU A 86 -7.43 2.61 7.63
CA GLU A 86 -7.22 3.67 8.60
C GLU A 86 -7.17 5.05 7.93
N PHE A 87 -6.74 5.14 6.66
CA PHE A 87 -6.67 6.39 5.90
C PHE A 87 -8.01 7.09 5.66
N PHE A 88 -9.13 6.40 5.88
CA PHE A 88 -10.47 6.90 5.61
C PHE A 88 -11.19 7.26 6.91
N ASP A 89 -11.27 8.57 7.20
CA ASP A 89 -12.03 9.08 8.34
C ASP A 89 -13.54 9.07 8.06
N GLU A 90 -14.32 8.45 8.95
CA GLU A 90 -15.77 8.33 8.78
C GLU A 90 -16.50 9.67 8.74
N GLY A 91 -16.09 10.63 9.57
CA GLY A 91 -16.70 11.96 9.63
C GLY A 91 -16.49 12.70 8.31
N LYS A 92 -15.23 12.82 7.88
CA LYS A 92 -14.85 13.47 6.61
C LYS A 92 -15.54 12.82 5.42
N CYS A 93 -15.64 11.49 5.39
CA CYS A 93 -16.27 10.78 4.30
C CYS A 93 -17.79 11.02 4.25
N ARG A 94 -18.48 11.04 5.40
CA ARG A 94 -19.92 11.32 5.45
C ARG A 94 -20.23 12.74 4.99
N GLU A 95 -19.43 13.72 5.40
CA GLU A 95 -19.57 15.11 4.97
C GLU A 95 -19.36 15.26 3.46
N LYS A 96 -18.28 14.67 2.93
CA LYS A 96 -17.90 14.82 1.52
C LYS A 96 -18.87 14.14 0.55
N TYR A 97 -19.40 12.98 0.92
CA TYR A 97 -20.27 12.17 0.06
C TYR A 97 -21.76 12.29 0.40
N ALA A 98 -22.11 13.00 1.47
CA ALA A 98 -23.48 13.19 1.97
C ALA A 98 -24.29 11.88 2.08
N GLN A 99 -23.61 10.77 2.36
CA GLN A 99 -24.21 9.43 2.39
C GLN A 99 -23.63 8.58 3.54
N PRO A 100 -24.42 7.65 4.11
CA PRO A 100 -23.95 6.72 5.14
C PRO A 100 -22.77 5.84 4.71
N ARG A 101 -22.59 5.67 3.39
CA ARG A 101 -21.55 4.84 2.75
C ARG A 101 -20.41 5.65 2.14
N GLY A 102 -20.20 6.89 2.61
CA GLY A 102 -19.13 7.76 2.09
C GLY A 102 -17.75 7.10 2.10
N CYS A 103 -17.41 6.35 3.16
CA CYS A 103 -16.11 5.66 3.26
C CYS A 103 -15.93 4.61 2.17
N ASP A 104 -16.92 3.74 1.94
CA ASP A 104 -16.83 2.71 0.89
C ASP A 104 -16.60 3.34 -0.48
N VAL A 105 -17.31 4.43 -0.77
CA VAL A 105 -17.16 5.14 -2.03
C VAL A 105 -15.76 5.73 -2.15
N ALA A 106 -15.23 6.31 -1.08
CA ALA A 106 -13.86 6.81 -1.03
C ALA A 106 -12.83 5.68 -1.25
N MET A 107 -12.98 4.56 -0.53
CA MET A 107 -12.10 3.40 -0.62
C MET A 107 -12.08 2.80 -2.02
N VAL A 108 -13.26 2.57 -2.60
CA VAL A 108 -13.40 2.02 -3.96
C VAL A 108 -12.76 2.96 -4.98
N ARG A 109 -12.97 4.27 -4.87
CA ARG A 109 -12.34 5.25 -5.78
C ARG A 109 -10.82 5.28 -5.64
N THR A 110 -10.32 5.22 -4.41
CA THR A 110 -8.87 5.19 -4.17
C THR A 110 -8.26 3.88 -4.66
N LEU A 111 -8.90 2.72 -4.43
CA LEU A 111 -8.45 1.44 -4.97
C LEU A 111 -8.43 1.44 -6.51
N ALA A 112 -9.48 1.97 -7.15
CA ALA A 112 -9.52 2.10 -8.60
C ALA A 112 -8.32 2.90 -9.12
N LEU A 113 -8.04 4.06 -8.51
CA LEU A 113 -6.88 4.88 -8.86
C LEU A 113 -5.55 4.15 -8.65
N CYS A 114 -5.40 3.40 -7.54
CA CYS A 114 -4.19 2.61 -7.30
C CYS A 114 -4.01 1.55 -8.41
N CYS A 115 -5.07 0.80 -8.74
CA CYS A 115 -5.03 -0.21 -9.80
C CYS A 115 -4.71 0.42 -11.16
N ASP A 116 -5.34 1.54 -11.52
CA ASP A 116 -5.11 2.24 -12.78
C ASP A 116 -3.67 2.75 -12.90
N ALA A 117 -3.13 3.33 -11.83
CA ALA A 117 -1.74 3.80 -11.77
C ALA A 117 -0.74 2.65 -11.92
N ILE A 118 -1.02 1.49 -11.32
CA ILE A 118 -0.17 0.30 -11.41
C ILE A 118 -0.24 -0.33 -12.80
N ASN A 119 -1.43 -0.38 -13.40
CA ASN A 119 -1.59 -0.81 -14.78
C ASN A 119 -0.82 0.11 -15.74
N HIS A 120 -0.93 1.43 -15.54
CA HIS A 120 -0.15 2.41 -16.31
C HIS A 120 1.36 2.18 -16.19
N ALA A 121 1.87 1.94 -14.97
CA ALA A 121 3.27 1.61 -14.76
C ALA A 121 3.66 0.32 -15.52
N ASN A 122 2.84 -0.72 -15.43
CA ASN A 122 3.08 -2.01 -16.09
C ASN A 122 3.01 -1.94 -17.62
N GLU A 123 2.23 -1.03 -18.20
CA GLU A 123 2.21 -0.76 -19.64
C GLU A 123 3.50 -0.06 -20.14
N LYS A 124 4.17 0.68 -19.25
CA LYS A 124 5.40 1.43 -19.56
C LYS A 124 6.67 0.64 -19.29
N LEU A 125 6.62 -0.29 -18.34
CA LEU A 125 7.76 -1.13 -17.99
C LEU A 125 8.04 -2.19 -19.08
N PRO A 126 9.29 -2.64 -19.24
CA PRO A 126 9.62 -3.78 -20.08
C PRO A 126 8.89 -5.04 -19.61
N PHE A 127 8.60 -5.98 -20.53
CA PHE A 127 7.89 -7.23 -20.21
C PHE A 127 8.52 -8.09 -19.10
N THR A 128 9.80 -7.89 -18.78
CA THR A 128 10.54 -8.58 -17.72
C THR A 128 10.32 -7.99 -16.33
N GLU A 129 9.72 -6.79 -16.25
CA GLU A 129 9.51 -6.05 -15.02
C GLU A 129 8.02 -5.81 -14.75
N SER A 130 7.68 -5.59 -13.49
CA SER A 130 6.33 -5.20 -13.10
C SER A 130 6.32 -4.42 -11.80
N CYS A 131 5.43 -3.46 -11.70
CA CYS A 131 5.08 -2.77 -10.47
C CYS A 131 3.96 -3.55 -9.77
N LYS A 132 4.18 -3.95 -8.52
CA LYS A 132 3.19 -4.67 -7.70
C LYS A 132 2.51 -3.72 -6.72
N LEU A 133 1.22 -3.92 -6.49
CA LEU A 133 0.48 -3.29 -5.40
C LEU A 133 0.24 -4.30 -4.28
N LEU A 134 0.66 -3.96 -3.07
CA LEU A 134 0.35 -4.73 -1.87
C LEU A 134 -0.41 -3.84 -0.89
N ILE A 135 -1.58 -4.29 -0.47
CA ILE A 135 -2.42 -3.59 0.52
C ILE A 135 -2.60 -4.50 1.71
N SER A 136 -2.46 -3.95 2.91
CA SER A 136 -2.72 -4.66 4.15
C SER A 136 -3.77 -3.93 4.99
N ASP A 137 -4.44 -4.70 5.84
CA ASP A 137 -5.25 -4.17 6.93
C ASP A 137 -5.31 -5.16 8.09
N THR A 138 -5.63 -4.62 9.26
CA THR A 138 -5.95 -5.40 10.45
C THR A 138 -7.46 -5.40 10.67
N HIS A 139 -8.08 -6.57 10.78
CA HIS A 139 -9.49 -6.70 11.12
C HIS A 139 -9.66 -7.49 12.41
N ALA A 140 -10.36 -6.89 13.36
CA ALA A 140 -10.86 -7.57 14.54
C ALA A 140 -12.22 -8.21 14.22
N GLY A 141 -12.20 -9.36 13.53
CA GLY A 141 -13.38 -10.19 13.25
C GLY A 141 -13.81 -10.26 11.79
N ASP A 142 -14.91 -10.96 11.53
CA ASP A 142 -15.51 -11.09 10.20
C ASP A 142 -16.14 -9.77 9.76
N THR A 143 -15.42 -9.00 8.95
CA THR A 143 -15.98 -7.83 8.24
C THR A 143 -16.18 -8.19 6.77
N PRO A 144 -17.22 -8.99 6.40
CA PRO A 144 -17.42 -9.49 5.04
C PRO A 144 -17.54 -8.36 4.01
N ARG A 145 -17.96 -7.17 4.44
CA ARG A 145 -18.09 -5.97 3.59
C ARG A 145 -16.75 -5.50 3.02
N LEU A 146 -15.72 -5.44 3.84
CA LEU A 146 -14.43 -4.94 3.38
C LEU A 146 -13.71 -5.97 2.52
N LEU A 147 -13.80 -7.25 2.91
CA LEU A 147 -13.33 -8.35 2.09
C LEU A 147 -14.00 -8.31 0.70
N TYR A 148 -15.30 -8.01 0.62
CA TYR A 148 -16.00 -7.85 -0.65
C TYR A 148 -15.46 -6.71 -1.51
N ILE A 149 -15.11 -5.57 -0.90
CA ILE A 149 -14.47 -4.46 -1.61
C ILE A 149 -13.12 -4.92 -2.18
N TYR A 150 -12.29 -5.61 -1.39
CA TYR A 150 -11.00 -6.10 -1.87
C TYR A 150 -11.12 -7.16 -2.95
N GLN A 151 -12.04 -8.12 -2.81
CA GLN A 151 -12.25 -9.18 -3.81
C GLN A 151 -12.62 -8.63 -5.19
N ARG A 152 -13.21 -7.43 -5.25
CA ARG A 152 -13.56 -6.78 -6.50
C ARG A 152 -12.36 -6.16 -7.22
N TRP A 153 -11.35 -5.70 -6.49
CA TRP A 153 -10.23 -4.91 -7.04
C TRP A 153 -8.89 -5.63 -7.01
N LEU A 154 -8.70 -6.58 -6.09
CA LEU A 154 -7.45 -7.29 -5.87
C LEU A 154 -7.60 -8.76 -6.30
N PRO A 155 -6.75 -9.25 -7.21
CA PRO A 155 -6.85 -10.62 -7.73
C PRO A 155 -6.43 -11.68 -6.71
N TYR A 156 -5.61 -11.30 -5.72
CA TYR A 156 -5.08 -12.21 -4.70
C TYR A 156 -5.25 -11.59 -3.32
N ILE A 157 -5.85 -12.35 -2.40
CA ILE A 157 -6.07 -11.95 -1.02
C ILE A 157 -5.58 -13.07 -0.12
N LEU A 158 -4.73 -12.72 0.84
CA LEU A 158 -4.17 -13.63 1.83
C LEU A 158 -4.68 -13.23 3.21
N THR A 159 -5.28 -14.17 3.92
CA THR A 159 -5.70 -13.98 5.31
C THR A 159 -4.74 -14.70 6.23
N ILE A 160 -4.10 -13.95 7.12
CA ILE A 160 -3.16 -14.47 8.12
C ILE A 160 -3.90 -14.49 9.47
N LYS A 161 -3.92 -15.64 10.13
CA LYS A 161 -4.51 -15.84 11.46
C LYS A 161 -3.44 -15.81 12.54
#